data_AF-A0A0G4FQQ7-F1
#
_entry.id   AF-A0A0G4FQQ7-F1
#
_cell.length_a   1.000
_cell.length_b   1.000
_cell.length_c   1.000
_cell.angle_alpha   90.00
_cell.angle_beta   90.00
_cell.angle_gamma   90.00
#
_symmetry.space_group_name_H-M   'P 1'
#
loop_
_entity.id
_entity.type
_entity.pdbx_description
1 polymer ?
#
loop_
_entity_poly.entity_id
_entity_poly.type
_entity_poly.pdbx_seq_one_letter_code
_entity_poly.pdbx_strand_id
1 'polypeptide(L)'
;MKMTDKKIAVAPSLLYKSSRDTFGYPSFLNKVTGKSGLLFALRDGDTHRFGAFMDGQITPPADPTQTNLYKVPVFLYALSGAYDAPTKIEIPKDMQQVEVAGTQGAVTDNKGEPHGNLCIGYGYLWLGFARPGPAADLSRCQQWIDKDHLPEGYKGRQTGQGHGTLAQSMDFTCDEMEIYNIYIYNMAGEERLNRSDSPHRQRPREGGMCIRRAEEHCCSSMDGRSV
;
A
#
# COMPACT_ATOMS: atom_id res chain seq x y z
N MET A 1 -36.72 4.04 11.64
CA MET A 1 -36.36 4.51 10.29
C MET A 1 -35.12 3.71 9.87
N LYS A 2 -35.22 2.83 8.87
CA LYS A 2 -34.07 2.04 8.39
C LYS A 2 -33.15 2.99 7.62
N MET A 3 -32.01 3.34 8.19
CA MET A 3 -30.94 4.00 7.46
C MET A 3 -30.36 2.95 6.50
N THR A 4 -30.70 3.05 5.22
CA THR A 4 -30.02 2.30 4.18
C THR A 4 -28.60 2.86 4.07
N ASP A 5 -27.61 2.08 4.47
CA ASP A 5 -26.18 2.35 4.28
C ASP A 5 -25.91 2.55 2.78
N LYS A 6 -26.00 3.80 2.33
CA LYS A 6 -25.73 4.16 0.95
C LYS A 6 -24.22 4.30 0.81
N LYS A 7 -23.54 3.19 0.54
CA LYS A 7 -22.12 3.20 0.15
C LYS A 7 -21.99 4.02 -1.13
N ILE A 8 -21.47 5.24 -1.01
CA ILE A 8 -21.04 6.00 -2.18
C ILE A 8 -19.73 5.36 -2.61
N ALA A 9 -19.80 4.55 -3.67
CA ALA A 9 -18.60 4.06 -4.34
C ALA A 9 -17.95 5.26 -5.02
N VAL A 10 -16.93 5.84 -4.39
CA VAL A 10 -16.03 6.75 -5.09
C VAL A 10 -15.29 5.93 -6.12
N ALA A 11 -15.20 6.45 -7.34
CA ALA A 11 -14.49 5.77 -8.41
C ALA A 11 -13.03 5.50 -7.97
N PRO A 12 -12.51 4.28 -8.21
CA PRO A 12 -11.10 3.98 -8.01
C PRO A 12 -10.20 5.00 -8.72
N SER A 13 -9.13 5.43 -8.05
CA SER A 13 -8.11 6.29 -8.65
C SER A 13 -6.89 5.46 -9.04
N LEU A 14 -6.51 5.46 -10.33
CA LEU A 14 -5.29 4.83 -10.80
C LEU A 14 -4.07 5.67 -10.37
N LEU A 15 -3.24 5.12 -9.48
CA LEU A 15 -2.03 5.78 -9.00
C LEU A 15 -0.81 5.47 -9.87
N TYR A 16 -0.66 4.20 -10.24
CA TYR A 16 0.51 3.70 -10.94
C TYR A 16 0.08 2.72 -12.03
N LYS A 17 0.74 2.77 -13.18
CA LYS A 17 0.59 1.82 -14.28
C LYS A 17 1.95 1.58 -14.92
N SER A 18 2.44 0.35 -14.94
CA SER A 18 3.80 0.04 -15.38
C SER A 18 4.10 0.45 -16.83
N SER A 19 3.13 0.37 -17.74
CA SER A 19 3.30 0.87 -19.12
C SER A 19 3.44 2.39 -19.23
N ARG A 20 2.98 3.14 -18.22
CA ARG A 20 3.12 4.61 -18.14
C ARG A 20 4.32 5.03 -17.29
N ASP A 21 4.49 4.38 -16.14
CA ASP A 21 5.40 4.79 -15.07
C ASP A 21 6.67 3.93 -15.00
N THR A 22 6.83 2.95 -15.90
CA THR A 22 7.86 1.89 -15.94
C THR A 22 7.79 0.95 -14.74
N PHE A 23 8.64 -0.09 -14.68
CA PHE A 23 8.73 -1.00 -13.52
C PHE A 23 9.73 -0.55 -12.44
N GLY A 24 10.28 0.67 -12.52
CA GLY A 24 11.30 1.13 -11.58
C GLY A 24 10.79 1.26 -10.14
N TYR A 25 11.47 0.63 -9.17
CA TYR A 25 11.04 0.63 -7.77
C TYR A 25 10.94 2.05 -7.13
N PRO A 26 11.89 2.98 -7.33
CA PRO A 26 11.74 4.34 -6.84
C PRO A 26 10.55 5.09 -7.46
N SER A 27 10.28 4.86 -8.76
CA SER A 27 9.11 5.45 -9.45
C SER A 27 7.81 4.96 -8.83
N PHE A 28 7.71 3.66 -8.58
CA PHE A 28 6.59 3.04 -7.89
C PHE A 28 6.36 3.68 -6.51
N LEU A 29 7.38 3.73 -5.64
CA LEU A 29 7.25 4.30 -4.30
C LEU A 29 6.76 5.75 -4.32
N ASN A 30 7.30 6.57 -5.23
CA ASN A 30 6.91 7.97 -5.38
C ASN A 30 5.42 8.16 -5.73
N LYS A 31 4.77 7.16 -6.35
CA LYS A 31 3.35 7.24 -6.73
C LYS A 31 2.40 6.74 -5.63
N VAL A 32 2.83 5.76 -4.84
CA VAL A 32 1.94 5.02 -3.93
C VAL A 32 2.13 5.37 -2.45
N THR A 33 3.29 5.91 -2.06
CA THR A 33 3.57 6.27 -0.66
C THR A 33 2.57 7.32 -0.15
N GLY A 34 2.10 7.16 1.08
CA GLY A 34 1.12 8.05 1.70
C GLY A 34 -0.33 7.81 1.26
N LYS A 35 -0.60 6.80 0.43
CA LYS A 35 -1.95 6.39 0.01
C LYS A 35 -2.34 5.09 0.70
N SER A 36 -3.58 4.98 1.17
CA SER A 36 -4.13 3.77 1.81
C SER A 36 -5.14 3.06 0.90
N GLY A 37 -5.62 1.88 1.28
CA GLY A 37 -6.64 1.15 0.50
C GLY A 37 -6.14 0.85 -0.91
N LEU A 38 -4.99 0.18 -1.02
CA LEU A 38 -4.29 -0.05 -2.27
C LEU A 38 -4.71 -1.39 -2.86
N LEU A 39 -5.12 -1.36 -4.13
CA LEU A 39 -5.42 -2.53 -4.93
C LEU A 39 -4.32 -2.72 -5.98
N PHE A 40 -3.56 -3.80 -5.85
CA PHE A 40 -2.53 -4.23 -6.77
C PHE A 40 -3.17 -5.17 -7.80
N ALA A 41 -3.25 -4.73 -9.05
CA ALA A 41 -3.70 -5.55 -10.17
C ALA A 41 -2.50 -5.91 -11.05
N LEU A 42 -2.21 -7.20 -11.13
CA LEU A 42 -1.11 -7.77 -11.91
C LEU A 42 -1.67 -8.57 -13.10
N ARG A 43 -0.94 -8.50 -14.20
CA ARG A 43 -1.14 -9.30 -15.40
C ARG A 43 0.05 -10.20 -15.65
N ASP A 44 -0.22 -11.48 -15.86
CA ASP A 44 0.73 -12.47 -16.36
C ASP A 44 0.13 -13.18 -17.58
N GLY A 45 0.71 -12.91 -18.75
CA GLY A 45 0.22 -13.32 -20.05
C GLY A 45 -1.19 -12.82 -20.35
N ASP A 46 -1.83 -13.52 -21.28
CA ASP A 46 -3.17 -13.14 -21.75
C ASP A 46 -4.29 -13.61 -20.81
N THR A 47 -4.01 -14.59 -19.95
CA THR A 47 -5.06 -15.34 -19.23
C THR A 47 -5.15 -15.04 -17.74
N HIS A 48 -4.06 -14.63 -17.08
CA HIS A 48 -4.04 -14.45 -15.62
C HIS A 48 -4.14 -12.98 -15.24
N ARG A 49 -5.12 -12.68 -14.39
CA ARG A 49 -5.35 -11.36 -13.79
C ARG A 49 -5.64 -11.57 -12.32
N PHE A 50 -4.80 -11.04 -11.46
CA PHE A 50 -4.87 -11.29 -10.02
C PHE A 50 -4.15 -10.17 -9.25
N GLY A 51 -4.10 -10.29 -7.94
CA GLY A 51 -3.20 -9.50 -7.13
C GLY A 51 -3.63 -9.45 -5.68
N ALA A 52 -3.45 -8.29 -5.06
CA ALA A 52 -3.66 -8.11 -3.64
C ALA A 52 -4.38 -6.79 -3.33
N PHE A 53 -5.19 -6.80 -2.29
CA PHE A 53 -5.66 -5.56 -1.66
C PHE A 53 -5.01 -5.42 -0.30
N MET A 54 -4.58 -4.20 0.05
CA MET A 54 -4.12 -3.87 1.40
C MET A 54 -4.87 -2.65 1.95
N ASP A 55 -5.40 -2.77 3.16
CA ASP A 55 -6.08 -1.69 3.87
C ASP A 55 -5.11 -0.87 4.73
N GLY A 56 -4.13 -0.25 4.07
CA GLY A 56 -3.14 0.59 4.73
C GLY A 56 -2.17 1.20 3.73
N GLN A 57 -1.19 1.93 4.24
CA GLN A 57 -0.21 2.63 3.41
C GLN A 57 1.01 1.76 3.13
N ILE A 58 1.71 2.05 2.03
CA ILE A 58 3.11 1.64 1.86
C ILE A 58 3.98 2.62 2.65
N THR A 59 4.75 2.09 3.59
CA THR A 59 5.63 2.88 4.47
C THR A 59 7.07 2.38 4.33
N PRO A 60 7.86 2.92 3.39
CA PRO A 60 9.28 2.59 3.29
C PRO A 60 10.05 3.05 4.55
N PRO A 61 11.17 2.40 4.89
CA PRO A 61 12.03 2.84 6.00
C PRO A 61 12.69 4.19 5.69
N ALA A 62 13.06 4.93 6.75
CA ALA A 62 13.77 6.20 6.61
C ALA A 62 15.21 6.03 6.07
N ASP A 63 15.88 4.95 6.48
CA ASP A 63 17.17 4.54 5.92
C ASP A 63 16.92 3.73 4.63
N PRO A 64 17.47 4.15 3.47
CA PRO A 64 17.23 3.48 2.20
C PRO A 64 17.82 2.06 2.12
N THR A 65 18.67 1.66 3.05
CA THR A 65 19.28 0.31 3.10
C THR A 65 18.47 -0.70 3.92
N GLN A 66 17.52 -0.23 4.72
CA GLN A 66 16.75 -1.06 5.65
C GLN A 66 15.46 -1.61 5.03
N THR A 67 14.71 -2.37 5.83
CA THR A 67 13.32 -2.76 5.53
C THR A 67 12.38 -2.26 6.62
N ASN A 68 11.09 -2.20 6.31
CA ASN A 68 10.04 -1.94 7.28
C ASN A 68 8.95 -3.03 7.14
N LEU A 69 8.77 -3.81 8.21
CA LEU A 69 7.76 -4.87 8.33
C LEU A 69 6.64 -4.42 9.26
N TYR A 70 5.39 -4.51 8.79
CA TYR A 70 4.24 -4.13 9.61
C TYR A 70 2.99 -4.94 9.25
N LYS A 71 2.05 -5.01 10.19
CA LYS A 71 0.76 -5.68 10.02
C LYS A 71 -0.27 -4.73 9.42
N VAL A 72 -1.03 -5.22 8.46
CA VAL A 72 -2.09 -4.49 7.77
C VAL A 72 -3.07 -5.50 7.18
N PRO A 73 -4.39 -5.24 7.18
CA PRO A 73 -5.33 -6.16 6.54
C PRO A 73 -5.02 -6.35 5.05
N VAL A 74 -4.85 -7.60 4.65
CA VAL A 74 -4.54 -7.99 3.27
C VAL A 74 -5.42 -9.16 2.85
N PHE A 75 -5.85 -9.16 1.61
CA PHE A 75 -6.37 -10.35 0.94
C PHE A 75 -5.82 -10.44 -0.49
N LEU A 76 -5.78 -11.64 -1.05
CA LEU A 76 -5.48 -11.85 -2.46
C LEU A 76 -6.78 -11.98 -3.26
N TYR A 77 -6.68 -11.76 -4.55
CA TYR A 77 -7.80 -12.03 -5.44
C TYR A 77 -7.32 -12.53 -6.80
N ALA A 78 -8.16 -13.32 -7.45
CA ALA A 78 -8.03 -13.69 -8.84
C ALA A 78 -9.26 -13.21 -9.60
N LEU A 79 -9.07 -12.60 -10.77
CA LEU A 79 -10.15 -12.22 -11.68
C LEU A 79 -10.28 -13.22 -12.84
N SER A 80 -9.17 -13.84 -13.24
CA SER A 80 -9.12 -14.89 -14.27
C SER A 80 -7.85 -15.75 -14.13
N GLY A 81 -7.84 -16.92 -14.77
CA GLY A 81 -6.70 -17.83 -14.81
C GLY A 81 -6.85 -18.97 -13.81
N ALA A 82 -6.56 -18.71 -12.54
CA ALA A 82 -6.59 -19.75 -11.49
C ALA A 82 -7.99 -20.21 -11.06
N TYR A 83 -9.03 -19.45 -11.39
CA TYR A 83 -10.44 -19.71 -11.07
C TYR A 83 -11.34 -19.33 -12.25
N ASP A 84 -12.51 -19.97 -12.35
CA ASP A 84 -13.51 -19.67 -13.40
C ASP A 84 -14.27 -18.36 -13.15
N ALA A 85 -14.30 -17.89 -11.90
CA ALA A 85 -14.98 -16.67 -11.48
C ALA A 85 -14.02 -15.80 -10.64
N PRO A 86 -14.29 -14.49 -10.53
CA PRO A 86 -13.57 -13.63 -9.60
C PRO A 86 -13.63 -14.18 -8.17
N THR A 87 -12.47 -14.50 -7.59
CA THR A 87 -12.35 -15.16 -6.30
C THR A 87 -11.52 -14.31 -5.37
N LYS A 88 -12.06 -14.02 -4.19
CA LYS A 88 -11.33 -13.45 -3.06
C LYS A 88 -10.71 -14.57 -2.24
N ILE A 89 -9.46 -14.40 -1.84
CA ILE A 89 -8.69 -15.37 -1.07
C ILE A 89 -8.25 -14.68 0.22
N GLU A 90 -8.84 -15.10 1.33
CA GLU A 90 -8.54 -14.53 2.65
C GLU A 90 -7.18 -15.05 3.14
N ILE A 91 -6.34 -14.14 3.63
CA ILE A 91 -5.07 -14.49 4.29
C ILE A 91 -5.34 -14.57 5.79
N PRO A 92 -4.82 -15.58 6.53
CA PRO A 92 -4.91 -15.62 7.99
C PRO A 92 -4.40 -14.33 8.65
N LYS A 93 -5.08 -13.86 9.70
CA LYS A 93 -4.80 -12.55 10.33
C LYS A 93 -3.37 -12.41 10.84
N ASP A 94 -2.75 -13.51 11.27
CA ASP A 94 -1.36 -13.57 11.74
C ASP A 94 -0.35 -13.47 10.59
N MET A 95 -0.76 -13.79 9.36
CA MET A 95 0.01 -13.68 8.11
C MET A 95 -0.26 -12.39 7.33
N GLN A 96 -1.20 -11.56 7.79
CA GLN A 96 -1.52 -10.26 7.19
C GLN A 96 -0.45 -9.21 7.54
N GLN A 97 0.65 -9.27 6.81
CA GLN A 97 1.78 -8.35 6.94
C GLN A 97 2.32 -7.92 5.58
N VAL A 98 2.96 -6.76 5.57
CA VAL A 98 3.66 -6.20 4.41
C VAL A 98 5.06 -5.83 4.85
N GLU A 99 6.04 -6.17 4.03
CA GLU A 99 7.43 -5.76 4.20
C GLU A 99 7.91 -4.98 2.98
N VAL A 100 8.48 -3.81 3.24
CA VAL A 100 8.90 -2.84 2.22
C VAL A 100 10.38 -2.54 2.39
N ALA A 101 11.18 -2.72 1.34
CA ALA A 101 12.58 -2.30 1.36
C ALA A 101 12.74 -0.80 1.12
N GLY A 102 13.80 -0.19 1.66
CA GLY A 102 14.28 1.09 1.17
C GLY A 102 14.78 0.98 -0.29
N THR A 103 15.05 2.11 -0.94
CA THR A 103 15.43 2.14 -2.38
C THR A 103 16.79 1.50 -2.69
N GLN A 104 17.60 1.21 -1.67
CA GLN A 104 18.91 0.55 -1.76
C GLN A 104 18.95 -0.76 -0.95
N GLY A 105 17.82 -1.16 -0.36
CA GLY A 105 17.70 -2.36 0.45
C GLY A 105 16.99 -3.50 -0.28
N ALA A 106 16.77 -4.59 0.43
CA ALA A 106 16.05 -5.76 -0.04
C ALA A 106 15.24 -6.36 1.10
N VAL A 107 14.02 -6.80 0.81
CA VAL A 107 13.25 -7.68 1.68
C VAL A 107 13.93 -9.04 1.70
N THR A 108 14.14 -9.57 2.90
CA THR A 108 14.82 -10.84 3.12
C THR A 108 13.84 -11.96 3.51
N ASP A 109 14.27 -13.21 3.34
CA ASP A 109 13.55 -14.35 3.90
C ASP A 109 13.88 -14.58 5.38
N ASN A 110 13.35 -15.66 5.96
CA ASN A 110 13.60 -16.04 7.34
C ASN A 110 15.05 -16.44 7.64
N LYS A 111 15.92 -16.57 6.63
CA LYS A 111 17.36 -16.81 6.77
C LYS A 111 18.17 -15.53 6.59
N GLY A 112 17.52 -14.40 6.31
CA GLY A 112 18.18 -13.13 6.02
C GLY A 112 18.69 -13.00 4.58
N GLU A 113 18.31 -13.91 3.68
CA GLU A 113 18.72 -13.86 2.28
C GLU A 113 17.85 -12.85 1.52
N PRO A 114 18.42 -11.94 0.71
CA PRO A 114 17.64 -10.94 -0.01
C PRO A 114 16.90 -11.55 -1.21
N HIS A 115 15.61 -11.22 -1.36
CA HIS A 115 14.76 -11.75 -2.45
C HIS A 115 14.04 -10.68 -3.26
N GLY A 116 13.55 -9.58 -2.67
CA GLY A 116 12.75 -8.61 -3.44
C GLY A 116 12.62 -7.22 -2.82
N ASN A 117 11.79 -6.36 -3.41
CA ASN A 117 11.60 -4.99 -2.94
C ASN A 117 10.34 -4.83 -2.07
N LEU A 118 9.30 -5.61 -2.35
CA LEU A 118 8.03 -5.58 -1.63
C LEU A 118 7.52 -7.01 -1.44
N CYS A 119 7.10 -7.34 -0.22
CA CYS A 119 6.50 -8.61 0.15
C CYS A 119 5.14 -8.37 0.80
N ILE A 120 4.10 -9.04 0.32
CA ILE A 120 2.71 -8.88 0.77
C ILE A 120 2.18 -10.24 1.22
N GLY A 121 1.53 -10.26 2.38
CA GLY A 121 0.82 -11.43 2.89
C GLY A 121 1.76 -12.57 3.28
N TYR A 122 2.77 -12.29 4.11
CA TYR A 122 3.73 -13.30 4.58
C TYR A 122 4.48 -14.03 3.44
N GLY A 123 4.77 -13.32 2.35
CA GLY A 123 5.51 -13.88 1.22
C GLY A 123 4.65 -14.51 0.13
N TYR A 124 3.33 -14.36 0.16
CA TYR A 124 2.46 -14.84 -0.92
C TYR A 124 2.54 -14.03 -2.20
N LEU A 125 2.95 -12.77 -2.12
CA LEU A 125 3.25 -11.96 -3.30
C LEU A 125 4.52 -11.14 -3.08
N TRP A 126 5.49 -11.33 -3.96
CA TRP A 126 6.74 -10.57 -4.01
C TRP A 126 6.81 -9.77 -5.30
N LEU A 127 7.23 -8.51 -5.19
CA LEU A 127 7.57 -7.66 -6.33
C LEU A 127 9.08 -7.37 -6.34
N GLY A 128 9.67 -7.34 -7.54
CA GLY A 128 11.12 -7.21 -7.71
C GLY A 128 11.89 -8.44 -7.27
N PHE A 129 11.33 -9.63 -7.46
CA PHE A 129 11.85 -10.89 -6.95
C PHE A 129 13.03 -11.44 -7.78
N ALA A 130 14.12 -11.82 -7.11
CA ALA A 130 15.24 -12.57 -7.69
C ALA A 130 15.98 -13.39 -6.61
N ARG A 131 16.84 -14.33 -7.05
CA ARG A 131 17.68 -15.16 -6.19
C ARG A 131 19.12 -15.19 -6.72
N PRO A 132 20.07 -14.48 -6.10
CA PRO A 132 19.87 -13.47 -5.04
C PRO A 132 19.08 -12.25 -5.56
N GLY A 133 18.41 -11.53 -4.65
CA GLY A 133 17.59 -10.36 -4.96
C GLY A 133 18.14 -9.03 -4.42
N PRO A 134 17.43 -7.91 -4.68
CA PRO A 134 16.23 -7.82 -5.50
C PRO A 134 16.56 -7.89 -7.01
N ALA A 135 15.54 -8.08 -7.84
CA ALA A 135 15.67 -7.92 -9.29
C ALA A 135 15.96 -6.46 -9.69
N ALA A 136 16.35 -6.25 -10.95
CA ALA A 136 16.62 -4.91 -11.48
C ALA A 136 15.39 -3.98 -11.48
N ASP A 137 14.18 -4.54 -11.54
CA ASP A 137 12.92 -3.82 -11.52
C ASP A 137 11.77 -4.67 -10.94
N LEU A 138 10.58 -4.07 -10.80
CA LEU A 138 9.39 -4.73 -10.24
C LEU A 138 8.68 -5.71 -11.19
N SER A 139 9.15 -5.90 -12.44
CA SER A 139 8.49 -6.81 -13.37
C SER A 139 8.66 -8.26 -12.94
N ARG A 140 9.77 -8.59 -12.28
CA ARG A 140 10.01 -9.94 -11.73
C ARG A 140 9.23 -10.12 -10.44
N CYS A 141 8.37 -11.12 -10.41
CA CYS A 141 7.49 -11.37 -9.27
C CYS A 141 7.58 -12.84 -8.85
N GLN A 142 7.26 -13.10 -7.58
CA GLN A 142 6.95 -14.44 -7.10
C GLN A 142 5.57 -14.43 -6.45
N GLN A 143 4.74 -15.41 -6.78
CA GLN A 143 3.43 -15.56 -6.18
C GLN A 143 3.13 -17.03 -5.89
N TRP A 144 2.76 -17.31 -4.64
CA TRP A 144 2.30 -18.61 -4.20
C TRP A 144 1.31 -18.47 -3.05
N ILE A 145 0.54 -19.53 -2.80
CA ILE A 145 -0.43 -19.60 -1.72
C ILE A 145 -0.30 -20.97 -1.07
N ASP A 146 -0.34 -21.01 0.25
CA ASP A 146 -0.40 -22.28 0.96
C ASP A 146 -1.64 -23.08 0.54
N LYS A 147 -1.49 -24.41 0.42
CA LYS A 147 -2.56 -25.30 -0.03
C LYS A 147 -3.78 -25.21 0.90
N ASP A 148 -3.55 -24.96 2.19
CA ASP A 148 -4.60 -24.90 3.20
C ASP A 148 -5.37 -23.56 3.14
N HIS A 149 -4.88 -22.60 2.35
CA HIS A 149 -5.50 -21.29 2.14
C HIS A 149 -6.07 -21.12 0.72
N LEU A 150 -6.10 -22.18 -0.09
CA LEU A 150 -6.76 -22.16 -1.40
C LEU A 150 -8.27 -22.39 -1.24
N PRO A 151 -9.13 -21.44 -1.66
CA PRO A 151 -10.56 -21.69 -1.78
C PRO A 151 -10.91 -22.87 -2.68
N GLU A 152 -12.11 -23.40 -2.47
CA GLU A 152 -12.72 -24.39 -3.36
C GLU A 152 -12.79 -23.88 -4.80
N GLY A 153 -12.63 -24.79 -5.77
CA GLY A 153 -12.68 -24.46 -7.18
C GLY A 153 -11.37 -23.94 -7.77
N TYR A 154 -10.27 -23.98 -7.00
CA TYR A 154 -8.94 -23.67 -7.52
C TYR A 154 -8.53 -24.64 -8.65
N LYS A 155 -8.10 -24.08 -9.78
CA LYS A 155 -7.68 -24.81 -10.99
C LYS A 155 -6.30 -24.37 -11.49
N GLY A 156 -5.65 -23.44 -10.81
CA GLY A 156 -4.33 -22.96 -11.16
C GLY A 156 -3.25 -24.02 -10.95
N ARG A 157 -2.01 -23.66 -11.31
CA ARG A 157 -0.86 -24.55 -11.17
C ARG A 157 -0.55 -24.84 -9.69
N GLN A 158 -0.17 -26.07 -9.37
CA GLN A 158 0.31 -26.44 -8.03
C GLN A 158 1.74 -26.93 -8.07
N THR A 159 2.46 -26.74 -6.96
CA THR A 159 3.75 -27.43 -6.74
C THR A 159 3.52 -28.86 -6.29
N GLY A 160 4.60 -29.66 -6.24
CA GLY A 160 4.55 -31.01 -5.67
C GLY A 160 4.14 -31.05 -4.18
N GLN A 161 4.20 -29.91 -3.48
CA GLN A 161 3.75 -29.77 -2.08
C GLN A 161 2.29 -29.30 -1.98
N GLY A 162 1.62 -29.03 -3.11
CA GLY A 162 0.24 -28.59 -3.17
C GLY A 162 0.05 -27.06 -3.11
N HIS A 163 1.12 -26.28 -2.96
CA HIS A 163 1.03 -24.82 -2.97
C HIS A 163 0.54 -24.33 -4.33
N GLY A 164 -0.45 -23.44 -4.33
CA GLY A 164 -1.01 -22.86 -5.55
C GLY A 164 -0.28 -21.59 -5.98
N THR A 165 -0.53 -21.15 -7.22
CA THR A 165 -0.16 -19.84 -7.74
C THR A 165 -1.32 -19.26 -8.57
N LEU A 166 -1.53 -17.95 -8.47
CA LEU A 166 -2.48 -17.18 -9.27
C LEU A 166 -1.91 -16.75 -10.63
N ALA A 167 -0.61 -16.97 -10.84
CA ALA A 167 0.12 -16.73 -12.08
C ALA A 167 0.25 -18.02 -12.92
N GLN A 168 0.80 -17.91 -14.13
CA GLN A 168 1.14 -19.06 -14.97
C GLN A 168 2.26 -19.92 -14.35
N SER A 169 3.16 -19.26 -13.61
CA SER A 169 4.23 -19.88 -12.84
C SER A 169 4.48 -19.12 -11.54
N MET A 170 4.99 -19.84 -10.54
CA MET A 170 5.30 -19.24 -9.23
C MET A 170 6.23 -18.04 -9.35
N ASP A 171 7.31 -18.17 -10.12
CA ASP A 171 8.16 -17.06 -10.51
C ASP A 171 7.74 -16.63 -11.92
N PHE A 172 7.41 -15.36 -12.12
CA PHE A 172 6.90 -14.86 -13.39
C PHE A 172 7.40 -13.45 -13.69
N THR A 173 7.28 -13.04 -14.95
CA THR A 173 7.48 -11.65 -15.37
C THR A 173 6.11 -11.04 -15.59
N CYS A 174 5.78 -10.02 -14.81
CA CYS A 174 4.53 -9.27 -14.89
C CYS A 174 4.52 -8.41 -16.15
N ASP A 175 3.50 -8.58 -17.00
CA ASP A 175 3.36 -7.79 -18.24
C ASP A 175 2.78 -6.39 -17.99
N GLU A 176 1.90 -6.28 -16.98
CA GLU A 176 1.33 -5.00 -16.55
C GLU A 176 1.04 -5.03 -15.06
N MET A 177 1.41 -3.96 -14.37
CA MET A 177 1.06 -3.73 -12.98
C MET A 177 0.35 -2.40 -12.85
N GLU A 178 -0.85 -2.44 -12.28
CA GLU A 178 -1.66 -1.27 -11.99
C GLU A 178 -1.96 -1.20 -10.49
N ILE A 179 -1.75 -0.02 -9.89
CA ILE A 179 -2.09 0.22 -8.50
C ILE A 179 -3.20 1.24 -8.43
N TYR A 180 -4.32 0.84 -7.84
CA TYR A 180 -5.46 1.70 -7.59
C TYR A 180 -5.56 2.05 -6.12
N ASN A 181 -6.06 3.24 -5.85
CA ASN A 181 -6.51 3.64 -4.53
C ASN A 181 -8.04 3.57 -4.49
N ILE A 182 -8.56 2.80 -3.53
CA ILE A 182 -9.97 2.50 -3.35
C ILE A 182 -10.44 3.21 -2.07
N TYR A 183 -11.27 4.25 -2.20
CA TYR A 183 -11.95 4.86 -1.05
C TYR A 183 -13.28 4.16 -0.80
N ILE A 184 -13.45 3.54 0.36
CA ILE A 184 -14.75 3.10 0.85
C ILE A 184 -15.14 4.03 2.00
N TYR A 185 -15.95 5.04 1.72
CA TYR A 185 -16.56 5.84 2.77
C TYR A 185 -17.68 5.02 3.43
N ASN A 186 -17.46 4.61 4.67
CA ASN A 186 -18.54 4.18 5.54
C ASN A 186 -19.15 5.45 6.14
N MET A 187 -20.17 6.01 5.48
CA MET A 187 -20.97 7.10 6.06
C MET A 187 -21.91 6.51 7.14
N ALA A 188 -21.35 6.04 8.25
CA ALA A 188 -22.12 5.94 9.48
C ALA A 188 -22.29 7.37 9.99
N GLY A 189 -23.53 7.87 9.99
CA GLY A 189 -23.86 9.28 10.18
C GLY A 189 -23.22 9.92 11.42
N GLU A 190 -22.29 10.83 11.19
CA GLU A 190 -21.89 11.82 12.19
C GLU A 190 -22.87 12.99 12.07
N GLU A 191 -23.99 12.90 12.80
CA GLU A 191 -24.92 14.01 12.97
C GLU A 191 -24.21 15.11 13.77
N ARG A 192 -23.49 15.99 13.06
CA ARG A 192 -23.09 17.29 13.63
C ARG A 192 -24.36 18.07 13.93
N LEU A 193 -24.82 17.92 15.17
CA LEU A 193 -25.85 18.75 15.76
C LEU A 193 -25.26 20.16 15.98
N ASN A 194 -25.12 20.92 14.89
CA ASN A 194 -24.99 22.36 14.94
C ASN A 194 -26.35 22.96 15.32
N ARG A 195 -26.76 22.82 16.58
CA ARG A 195 -27.69 23.75 17.22
C ARG A 195 -26.88 24.79 17.96
N SER A 196 -26.43 25.79 17.23
CA SER A 196 -26.13 27.10 17.83
C SER A 196 -27.46 27.80 18.10
N ASP A 197 -28.16 27.40 19.16
CA ASP A 197 -29.15 28.25 19.78
C ASP A 197 -28.41 29.32 20.58
N SER A 198 -28.22 30.48 19.96
CA SER A 198 -27.81 31.71 20.64
C SER A 198 -28.92 32.74 20.51
N PRO A 199 -29.54 33.12 21.63
CA PRO A 199 -29.99 34.47 21.81
C PRO A 199 -29.46 35.00 23.15
N HIS A 200 -28.32 35.68 23.15
CA HIS A 200 -28.17 36.78 24.09
C HIS A 200 -27.31 37.93 23.57
N ARG A 201 -28.05 38.96 23.18
CA ARG A 201 -27.68 40.36 23.04
C ARG A 201 -27.43 40.95 24.43
N GLN A 202 -26.28 41.61 24.64
CA GLN A 202 -26.05 42.82 25.45
C GLN A 202 -24.55 43.21 25.37
N ARG A 203 -24.20 44.15 24.48
CA ARG A 203 -23.86 45.58 24.69
C ARG A 203 -22.40 45.88 25.09
N PRO A 204 -21.83 47.00 24.60
CA PRO A 204 -20.40 47.28 24.62
C PRO A 204 -19.99 48.10 25.85
N ARG A 205 -18.71 48.01 26.23
CA ARG A 205 -18.04 49.08 27.00
C ARG A 205 -16.66 49.37 26.44
N GLU A 206 -16.41 50.66 26.45
CA GLU A 206 -15.30 51.42 25.89
C GLU A 206 -14.00 51.27 26.71
N GLY A 207 -12.88 51.65 26.08
CA GLY A 207 -11.78 52.32 26.76
C GLY A 207 -10.51 51.50 26.94
N GLY A 208 -9.43 51.88 26.23
CA GLY A 208 -8.11 51.31 26.47
C GLY A 208 -7.04 51.64 25.44
N MET A 209 -6.72 52.93 25.35
CA MET A 209 -5.65 53.60 24.60
C MET A 209 -4.23 52.97 24.72
N CYS A 210 -3.53 52.91 23.57
CA CYS A 210 -2.08 53.02 23.27
C CYS A 210 -0.99 52.51 24.24
N ILE A 211 0.08 51.90 23.66
CA ILE A 211 1.46 52.44 23.63
C ILE A 211 2.36 51.63 22.66
N ARG A 212 3.27 52.35 21.99
CA ARG A 212 4.31 51.93 21.04
C ARG A 212 5.60 51.45 21.74
N ARG A 213 6.38 50.59 21.06
CA ARG A 213 7.87 50.58 20.87
C ARG A 213 8.33 49.13 20.63
N ALA A 214 9.01 48.76 19.54
CA ALA A 214 10.32 49.17 18.99
C ALA A 214 11.42 48.13 19.33
N GLU A 215 12.17 47.75 18.28
CA GLU A 215 13.61 47.39 18.28
C GLU A 215 14.03 46.05 18.96
N GLU A 216 15.09 45.32 18.61
CA GLU A 216 16.10 45.30 17.53
C GLU A 216 16.98 44.03 17.74
N HIS A 217 17.67 43.60 16.67
CA HIS A 217 19.01 43.00 16.58
C HIS A 217 19.63 42.03 17.63
N CYS A 218 20.18 40.90 17.15
CA CYS A 218 21.64 40.61 16.98
C CYS A 218 21.83 39.16 16.44
N CYS A 219 22.56 38.91 15.33
CA CYS A 219 24.01 38.67 15.22
C CYS A 219 24.52 37.50 16.10
N SER A 220 25.42 36.58 15.71
CA SER A 220 26.37 36.51 14.59
C SER A 220 27.16 35.18 14.63
N SER A 221 27.74 34.81 13.48
CA SER A 221 28.97 34.04 13.19
C SER A 221 29.84 33.43 14.30
N MET A 222 30.46 32.29 13.99
CA MET A 222 31.93 32.05 13.93
C MET A 222 32.16 30.67 13.24
N ASP A 223 32.85 30.61 12.09
CA ASP A 223 34.29 30.29 11.93
C ASP A 223 34.73 29.04 12.72
N GLY A 224 35.24 27.95 12.16
CA GLY A 224 36.24 27.82 11.10
C GLY A 224 37.52 27.23 11.70
N ARG A 225 38.01 26.09 11.20
CA ARG A 225 39.45 25.75 11.09
C ARG A 225 39.69 24.36 10.49
N SER A 226 40.50 24.39 9.44
CA SER A 226 41.23 23.30 8.80
C SER A 226 42.28 22.70 9.74
N VAL A 227 42.50 21.39 9.60
CA VAL A 227 43.82 20.74 9.47
C VAL A 227 43.65 19.60 8.47
#